data_AF-A0A7I9WBH7-F1
#
_entry.id   AF-A0A7I9WBH7-F1
#
_cell.length_a   1.000
_cell.length_b   1.000
_cell.length_c   1.000
_cell.angle_alpha   90.00
_cell.angle_beta   90.00
_cell.angle_gamma   90.00
#
_symmetry.space_group_name_H-M   'P 1'
#
loop_
_entity.id
_entity.type
_entity.pdbx_description
1 polymer ?
#
loop_
_entity_poly.entity_id
_entity_poly.type
_entity_poly.pdbx_seq_one_letter_code
_entity_poly.pdbx_strand_id
1 'polypeptide(L)' 'MREHRNRPLTELASMSRQVIATLLSRCGIPDSAVGLTQYFADGDGFTPRTSTVSLDDRPPMITLRPR' A
#
# COMPACT_ATOMS: atom_id res chain seq x y z
N MET A 1 -5.14 1.20 27.94
CA MET A 1 -4.46 0.18 27.10
C MET A 1 -4.78 0.49 25.66
N ARG A 2 -3.79 0.42 24.75
CA ARG A 2 -4.05 0.51 23.31
C ARG A 2 -4.16 -0.92 22.78
N GLU A 3 -5.32 -1.28 22.26
CA GLU A 3 -5.61 -2.60 21.70
C GLU A 3 -6.20 -2.42 20.30
N HIS A 4 -5.83 -3.29 19.36
CA HIS A 4 -6.30 -3.24 17.98
C HIS A 4 -6.32 -4.62 17.34
N ARG A 5 -6.94 -4.74 16.16
CA ARG A 5 -6.97 -5.98 15.39
C ARG A 5 -5.56 -6.36 14.90
N ASN A 6 -5.17 -7.61 15.12
CA ASN A 6 -4.00 -8.20 14.46
C ASN A 6 -4.36 -8.55 13.02
N ARG A 7 -3.70 -7.90 12.06
CA ARG A 7 -3.93 -8.16 10.64
C ARG A 7 -3.10 -9.36 10.16
N PRO A 8 -3.62 -10.18 9.23
CA PRO A 8 -2.85 -11.27 8.64
C PRO A 8 -1.64 -10.72 7.86
N LEU A 9 -0.58 -11.52 7.75
CA LEU A 9 0.68 -11.13 7.11
C LEU A 9 0.51 -10.66 5.66
N THR A 10 -0.48 -11.22 4.95
CA THR A 10 -0.81 -10.86 3.57
C THR A 10 -1.33 -9.42 3.47
N GLU A 11 -2.16 -8.99 4.42
CA GLU A 11 -2.56 -7.57 4.54
C GLU A 11 -1.35 -6.69 4.90
N LEU A 12 -0.45 -7.15 5.77
CA LEU A 12 0.75 -6.39 6.15
C LEU A 12 1.65 -6.10 4.95
N ALA A 13 1.83 -7.07 4.05
CA ALA A 13 2.65 -6.90 2.85
C ALA A 13 2.06 -5.83 1.90
N SER A 14 0.75 -5.87 1.64
CA SER A 14 0.08 -4.82 0.84
C SER A 14 0.20 -3.43 1.48
N MET A 15 0.07 -3.33 2.81
CA MET A 15 0.29 -2.07 3.52
C MET A 15 1.73 -1.58 3.41
N SER A 16 2.70 -2.48 3.54
CA SER A 16 4.12 -2.15 3.38
C SER A 16 4.40 -1.56 2.00
N ARG A 17 3.81 -2.12 0.93
CA ARG A 17 3.95 -1.60 -0.43
C ARG A 17 3.47 -0.15 -0.55
N GLN A 18 2.32 0.17 0.05
CA GLN A 18 1.76 1.53 0.04
C GLN A 18 2.61 2.49 0.89
N VAL A 19 3.11 2.05 2.06
CA VAL A 19 4.01 2.86 2.90
C VAL A 19 5.28 3.23 2.15
N ILE A 20 5.89 2.26 1.44
CA ILE A 20 7.07 2.50 0.61
C ILE A 20 6.75 3.49 -0.51
N ALA A 21 5.63 3.30 -1.23
CA ALA A 21 5.23 4.19 -2.32
C ALA A 21 5.10 5.66 -1.86
N THR A 22 4.43 5.87 -0.74
CA THR A 22 4.25 7.19 -0.14
C THR A 22 5.58 7.76 0.35
N LEU A 23 6.42 6.96 1.00
CA LEU A 23 7.74 7.41 1.49
C LEU A 23 8.64 7.85 0.35
N LEU A 24 8.78 7.02 -0.70
CA LEU A 24 9.59 7.32 -1.87
C LEU A 24 9.13 8.63 -2.53
N SER A 25 7.82 8.79 -2.72
CA SER A 25 7.22 10.01 -3.27
C SER A 25 7.57 11.25 -2.43
N ARG A 26 7.54 11.15 -1.10
CA ARG A 26 7.90 12.25 -0.19
C ARG A 26 9.40 12.54 -0.18
N CYS A 27 10.22 11.55 -0.49
CA CYS A 27 11.68 11.71 -0.66
C CYS A 27 12.08 12.13 -2.09
N GLY A 28 11.13 12.36 -3.00
CA GLY A 28 11.41 12.73 -4.39
C GLY A 28 12.02 11.59 -5.21
N ILE A 29 11.88 10.34 -4.76
CA ILE A 29 12.35 9.15 -5.47
C ILE A 29 11.17 8.61 -6.30
N PRO A 30 11.32 8.42 -7.62
CA PRO A 30 10.27 7.84 -8.45
C PRO A 30 9.92 6.41 -8.01
N ASP A 31 8.65 6.18 -7.67
CA ASP A 31 8.09 4.84 -7.44
C ASP A 31 7.56 4.26 -8.76
N SER A 32 7.65 2.94 -8.93
CA SER A 32 7.23 2.27 -10.18
C SER A 32 5.72 2.24 -10.40
N ALA A 33 4.90 2.60 -9.40
CA ALA A 33 3.45 2.41 -9.36
C ALA A 33 2.99 0.94 -9.54
N VAL A 34 3.91 -0.03 -9.61
CA VAL A 34 3.57 -1.45 -9.77
C VAL A 34 3.15 -2.03 -8.44
N GLY A 35 2.01 -2.72 -8.45
CA GLY A 35 1.48 -3.46 -7.30
C GLY A 35 2.40 -4.56 -6.79
N LEU A 36 2.29 -4.91 -5.51
CA LEU A 36 3.02 -6.04 -4.95
C LEU A 36 2.36 -7.34 -5.39
N THR A 37 3.10 -8.20 -6.11
CA THR A 37 2.64 -9.54 -6.45
C THR A 37 3.11 -10.53 -5.38
N GLN A 38 2.16 -11.14 -4.70
CA GLN A 38 2.40 -12.17 -3.69
C GLN A 38 1.99 -13.54 -4.23
N TYR A 39 2.71 -14.58 -3.83
CA TYR A 39 2.44 -15.95 -4.22
C TYR A 39 1.86 -16.71 -3.03
N PHE A 40 0.59 -17.09 -3.14
CA PHE A 40 -0.13 -17.80 -2.09
C PHE A 40 -0.03 -19.30 -2.34
N ALA A 41 0.33 -20.08 -1.31
CA ALA A 41 0.25 -21.52 -1.38
C ALA A 41 -1.22 -21.94 -1.44
N ASP A 42 -1.67 -22.41 -2.60
CA ASP A 42 -3.02 -22.88 -2.86
C ASP A 42 -2.91 -24.35 -3.32
N GLY A 43 -3.14 -25.30 -2.41
CA GLY A 43 -2.96 -26.73 -2.68
C GLY A 43 -1.50 -27.09 -2.95
N ASP A 44 -1.23 -27.73 -4.10
CA ASP A 44 0.11 -28.18 -4.52
C ASP A 44 0.89 -27.11 -5.30
N GLY A 45 0.39 -25.88 -5.36
CA GLY A 45 0.96 -24.82 -6.18
C GLY A 45 0.94 -23.44 -5.54
N PHE A 46 1.45 -22.46 -6.29
CA PHE A 46 1.45 -21.06 -5.90
C PHE A 46 0.63 -20.22 -6.87
N THR A 47 -0.38 -19.51 -6.35
CA THR A 47 -1.19 -18.58 -7.15
C THR A 47 -0.68 -17.15 -6.95
N PRO A 48 -0.33 -16.42 -8.02
CA PRO A 48 0.01 -15.01 -7.91
C PRO A 48 -1.24 -14.17 -7.63
N ARG A 49 -1.13 -13.22 -6.70
CA ARG A 49 -2.14 -12.19 -6.44
C ARG A 49 -1.45 -10.84 -6.30
N THR A 50 -1.83 -9.89 -7.14
CA THR A 50 -1.23 -8.54 -7.17
C THR A 50 -2.11 -7.56 -6.41
N SER A 51 -1.54 -6.87 -5.42
CA SER A 51 -2.23 -5.81 -4.67
C SER A 51 -2.19 -4.49 -5.44
N THR A 52 -3.20 -3.65 -5.29
CA THR A 52 -3.18 -2.28 -5.82
C THR A 52 -2.28 -1.36 -4.98
N VAL A 53 -1.73 -0.32 -5.60
CA VAL A 53 -1.01 0.78 -4.94
C VAL A 53 -1.47 2.10 -5.55
N SER A 54 -1.59 3.15 -4.75
CA SER A 54 -1.95 4.49 -5.22
C SER A 54 -0.82 5.48 -4.96
N LEU A 55 -0.53 6.34 -5.95
CA LEU A 55 0.38 7.49 -5.82
C LEU A 55 -0.39 8.81 -5.72
N ASP A 56 -1.72 8.76 -5.77
CA ASP A 56 -2.57 9.94 -5.82
C ASP A 56 -2.83 10.47 -4.42
N ASP A 57 -2.03 11.47 -4.03
CA ASP A 57 -2.27 12.23 -2.81
C ASP A 57 -3.49 13.14 -2.96
N ARG A 58 -4.28 13.25 -1.88
CA ARG A 58 -5.31 14.29 -1.81
C ARG A 58 -4.62 15.66 -1.67
N PRO A 59 -5.08 16.69 -2.40
CA PRO A 59 -4.51 18.02 -2.26
C PRO A 59 -4.84 18.59 -0.88
N PRO A 60 -4.09 19.62 -0.41
CA PRO A 60 -4.41 20.31 0.82
C PRO A 60 -5.87 20.79 0.84
N MET A 61 -6.63 20.48 1.88
CA MET A 61 -8.10 20.71 1.87
C MET A 61 -8.50 22.18 1.66
N ILE A 62 -7.63 23.11 2.06
CA ILE A 62 -7.81 24.56 1.84
C ILE A 62 -7.89 24.93 0.34
N THR A 63 -7.30 24.14 -0.56
CA THR A 63 -7.38 24.40 -2.00
C THR A 63 -8.71 23.94 -2.61
N LEU A 64 -9.44 23.05 -1.92
CA LEU A 64 -10.76 22.56 -2.35
C LEU A 64 -11.90 23.25 -1.60
N ARG A 65 -11.70 23.54 -0.32
CA ARG A 65 -12.68 24.15 0.58
C ARG A 65 -11.97 25.21 1.46
N PRO A 66 -11.85 26.44 0.95
CA PRO A 66 -11.42 27.57 1.76
C PRO A 66 -12.40 27.79 2.93
N ARG A 67 -11.90 28.29 4.05
CA ARG A 67 -12.70 28.58 5.25
C ARG A 67 -13.75 29.65 5.00
#